data_AF-A0A1T4L9A9-F1
#
_entry.id   AF-A0A1T4L9A9-F1
#
_cell.length_a   1.000
_cell.length_b   1.000
_cell.length_c   1.000
_cell.angle_alpha   90.00
_cell.angle_beta   90.00
_cell.angle_gamma   90.00
#
_symmetry.space_group_name_H-M   'P 1'
#
loop_
_entity.id
_entity.type
_entity.pdbx_description
1 polymer ?
#
loop_
_entity_poly.entity_id
_entity_poly.type
_entity_poly.pdbx_seq_one_letter_code
_entity_poly.pdbx_strand_id
1 'polypeptide(L)'
;MKSVLSFLAIWGALFCVGACASKGTLNNSTVETVRVDERLYEVRIAPTDIENEYRMLIVRATLVIYPDPEREYTRDWNVARRYMARTCRGQAYKVLEDRLEDKVNLYTRFHCGA
;
A
#
# COMPACT_ATOMS: atom_id res chain seq x y z
N MET A 1 -51.02 28.67 26.29
CA MET A 1 -49.61 28.92 26.66
C MET A 1 -48.75 28.05 25.74
N LYS A 2 -48.28 28.59 24.61
CA LYS A 2 -46.84 28.79 24.28
C LYS A 2 -46.01 27.52 24.54
N SER A 3 -45.84 26.59 23.59
CA SER A 3 -44.85 26.60 22.49
C SER A 3 -43.47 27.12 22.92
N VAL A 4 -42.57 26.25 23.39
CA VAL A 4 -41.10 26.46 23.30
C VAL A 4 -40.36 25.11 23.40
N LEU A 5 -39.30 24.95 22.60
CA LEU A 5 -38.22 23.93 22.62
C LEU A 5 -38.61 22.51 22.16
N SER A 6 -38.57 22.10 20.88
CA SER A 6 -37.72 22.50 19.76
C SER A 6 -36.21 22.36 20.03
N PHE A 7 -35.62 21.38 19.32
CA PHE A 7 -34.20 21.27 18.94
C PHE A 7 -33.18 21.11 20.07
N LEU A 8 -32.83 19.89 20.50
CA LEU A 8 -31.54 19.65 21.18
C LEU A 8 -31.08 18.16 21.26
N ALA A 9 -31.60 17.25 20.43
CA ALA A 9 -31.23 15.83 20.50
C ALA A 9 -30.68 15.24 19.18
N ILE A 10 -30.16 16.08 18.26
CA ILE A 10 -29.59 15.62 16.97
C ILE A 10 -28.11 16.06 16.83
N TRP A 11 -27.36 16.12 17.93
CA TRP A 11 -25.95 16.56 17.94
C TRP A 11 -25.00 15.54 18.59
N GLY A 12 -25.29 14.24 18.46
CA GLY A 12 -24.48 13.17 19.06
C GLY A 12 -23.86 12.15 18.09
N ALA A 13 -24.06 12.29 16.77
CA ALA A 13 -23.74 11.24 15.81
C ALA A 13 -22.62 11.60 14.81
N LEU A 14 -21.73 12.55 15.13
CA LEU A 14 -20.80 13.11 14.13
C LEU A 14 -19.29 12.88 14.36
N PHE A 15 -18.88 11.91 15.19
CA PHE A 15 -17.44 11.68 15.44
C PHE A 15 -16.90 10.28 15.17
N CYS A 16 -17.66 9.40 14.51
CA CYS A 16 -17.17 8.07 14.12
C CYS A 16 -17.00 7.90 12.61
N VAL A 17 -16.61 8.96 11.88
CA VAL A 17 -15.91 8.77 10.59
C VAL A 17 -14.42 8.67 10.91
N GLY A 18 -14.06 7.65 11.69
CA GLY A 18 -12.68 7.19 11.73
C GLY A 18 -12.33 6.83 10.30
N ALA A 19 -11.41 7.60 9.71
CA ALA A 19 -10.99 7.43 8.34
C ALA A 19 -10.72 5.95 8.08
N CYS A 20 -11.56 5.31 7.25
CA CYS A 20 -11.14 4.17 6.47
C CYS A 20 -10.01 4.69 5.58
N ALA A 21 -8.78 4.72 6.12
CA ALA A 21 -7.60 4.94 5.33
C ALA A 21 -7.61 3.80 4.30
N SER A 22 -7.92 4.12 3.04
CA SER A 22 -7.95 3.15 1.97
C SER A 22 -6.54 2.57 1.87
N LYS A 23 -6.36 1.36 2.38
CA LYS A 23 -5.14 0.60 2.20
C LYS A 23 -4.96 0.44 0.69
N GLY A 24 -3.80 0.86 0.15
CA GLY A 24 -3.55 0.81 -1.29
C GLY A 24 -3.94 -0.55 -1.87
N THR A 25 -4.72 -0.55 -2.95
CA THR A 25 -5.24 -1.77 -3.57
C THR A 25 -4.52 -2.03 -4.89
N LEU A 26 -4.30 -3.31 -5.19
CA LEU A 26 -3.80 -3.75 -6.50
C LEU A 26 -4.75 -4.80 -7.02
N ASN A 27 -5.47 -4.49 -8.11
CA ASN A 27 -6.45 -5.41 -8.68
C ASN A 27 -5.78 -6.69 -9.20
N ASN A 28 -6.44 -7.82 -9.00
CA ASN A 28 -5.99 -9.16 -9.40
C ASN A 28 -4.62 -9.55 -8.80
N SER A 29 -4.28 -9.04 -7.62
CA SER A 29 -3.02 -9.34 -6.97
C SER A 29 -3.09 -10.59 -6.09
N THR A 30 -2.04 -11.40 -6.12
CA THR A 30 -1.71 -12.29 -4.99
C THR A 30 -1.16 -11.43 -3.85
N VAL A 31 -1.62 -11.69 -2.62
CA VAL A 31 -1.21 -10.96 -1.42
C VAL A 31 -0.47 -11.89 -0.49
N GLU A 32 0.71 -11.46 -0.04
CA GLU A 32 1.50 -12.14 0.98
C GLU A 32 1.84 -11.19 2.12
N THR A 33 1.59 -11.60 3.35
CA THR A 33 1.98 -10.84 4.53
C THR A 33 3.35 -11.31 5.02
N VAL A 34 4.28 -10.37 5.20
CA VAL A 34 5.65 -10.65 5.60
C VAL A 34 6.11 -9.72 6.72
N ARG A 35 6.98 -10.24 7.60
CA ARG A 35 7.65 -9.44 8.63
C ARG A 35 9.11 -9.22 8.26
N VAL A 36 9.54 -7.96 8.19
CA VAL A 36 10.93 -7.54 7.92
C VAL A 36 11.30 -6.46 8.92
N ASP A 37 12.42 -6.63 9.63
CA ASP A 37 12.88 -5.73 10.69
C ASP A 37 11.75 -5.35 11.67
N GLU A 38 11.07 -6.39 12.17
CA GLU A 38 9.93 -6.34 13.09
C GLU A 38 8.66 -5.66 12.54
N ARG A 39 8.71 -5.11 11.31
CA ARG A 39 7.60 -4.42 10.64
C ARG A 39 6.80 -5.39 9.78
N LEU A 40 5.50 -5.21 9.76
CA LEU A 40 4.57 -6.02 8.98
C LEU A 40 4.24 -5.31 7.65
N TYR A 41 4.39 -6.05 6.55
CA TYR A 41 4.10 -5.60 5.20
C TYR A 41 3.11 -6.55 4.53
N GLU A 42 2.26 -6.01 3.67
CA GLU A 42 1.56 -6.77 2.64
C GLU A 42 2.26 -6.53 1.31
N VAL A 43 2.74 -7.62 0.70
CA VAL A 43 3.29 -7.61 -0.64
C VAL A 43 2.20 -8.07 -1.59
N ARG A 44 1.80 -7.19 -2.49
CA ARG A 44 0.76 -7.45 -3.48
C ARG A 44 1.40 -7.50 -4.85
N ILE A 45 1.24 -8.59 -5.59
CA ILE A 45 1.84 -8.75 -6.93
C ILE A 45 0.74 -9.17 -7.90
N ALA A 46 0.66 -8.50 -9.04
CA ALA A 46 -0.27 -8.83 -10.13
C ALA A 46 0.46 -8.76 -11.47
N PRO A 47 0.14 -9.65 -12.43
CA PRO A 47 0.58 -9.47 -13.80
C PRO A 47 -0.05 -8.21 -14.43
N THR A 48 0.56 -7.75 -15.52
CA THR A 48 -0.06 -6.80 -16.47
C THR A 48 -0.57 -7.55 -17.70
N ASP A 49 -1.06 -6.81 -18.69
CA ASP A 49 -1.41 -7.35 -20.01
C ASP A 49 -0.19 -7.59 -20.92
N ILE A 50 1.01 -7.18 -20.48
CA ILE A 50 2.28 -7.39 -21.18
C ILE A 50 2.97 -8.63 -20.61
N GLU A 51 3.46 -9.50 -21.49
CA GLU A 51 4.16 -10.72 -21.10
C GLU A 51 5.39 -10.40 -20.24
N ASN A 52 5.61 -11.18 -19.17
CA ASN A 52 6.71 -11.03 -18.22
C ASN A 52 6.76 -9.68 -17.49
N GLU A 53 5.70 -8.87 -17.55
CA GLU A 53 5.59 -7.61 -16.82
C GLU A 53 4.60 -7.72 -15.66
N TYR A 54 5.02 -7.20 -14.51
CA TYR A 54 4.30 -7.29 -13.25
C TYR A 54 4.19 -5.92 -12.58
N ARG A 55 3.11 -5.75 -11.83
CA ARG A 55 2.92 -4.65 -10.89
C ARG A 55 3.04 -5.20 -9.48
N MET A 56 3.65 -4.43 -8.61
CA MET A 56 3.77 -4.74 -7.21
C MET A 56 3.44 -3.52 -6.37
N LEU A 57 2.77 -3.77 -5.25
CA LEU A 57 2.51 -2.77 -4.23
C LEU A 57 2.98 -3.33 -2.88
N ILE A 58 3.92 -2.64 -2.26
CA ILE A 58 4.36 -2.88 -0.89
C ILE A 58 3.54 -1.97 0.00
N VAL A 59 2.69 -2.58 0.82
CA VAL A 59 1.80 -1.84 1.72
C VAL A 59 2.22 -2.06 3.16
N ARG A 60 2.42 -0.99 3.91
CA ARG A 60 2.65 -1.12 5.34
C ARG A 60 1.38 -1.54 6.05
N ALA A 61 1.46 -2.57 6.90
CA ALA A 61 0.32 -3.06 7.65
C ALA A 61 0.09 -2.33 8.99
N THR A 62 0.87 -1.28 9.27
CA THR A 62 0.76 -0.42 10.45
C THR A 62 0.62 1.05 10.04
N LEU A 63 -0.01 1.86 10.88
CA LEU A 63 -0.13 3.30 10.67
C LEU A 63 1.23 3.99 10.94
N VAL A 64 1.63 4.90 10.04
CA VAL A 64 2.87 5.69 10.18
C VAL A 64 2.49 7.14 10.45
N ILE A 65 2.94 7.66 11.58
CA ILE A 65 2.74 9.06 11.96
C ILE A 65 4.00 9.83 11.52
N TYR A 66 3.81 10.92 10.78
CA TYR A 66 4.90 11.75 10.21
C TYR A 66 5.93 10.94 9.41
N PRO A 67 5.53 10.31 8.28
CA PRO A 67 6.47 9.53 7.48
C PRO A 67 7.57 10.40 6.90
N ASP A 68 8.79 9.88 6.94
CA ASP A 68 9.96 10.36 6.18
C ASP A 68 9.96 9.62 4.83
N PRO A 69 9.54 10.25 3.71
CA PRO A 69 9.30 9.54 2.46
C PRO A 69 10.55 8.86 1.91
N GLU A 70 11.72 9.47 2.03
CA GLU A 70 12.98 8.89 1.53
C GLU A 70 13.35 7.61 2.29
N ARG A 71 13.13 7.64 3.61
CA ARG A 71 13.35 6.49 4.47
C ARG A 71 12.33 5.38 4.23
N GLU A 72 11.05 5.72 4.02
CA GLU A 72 10.02 4.72 3.71
C GLU A 72 10.24 4.09 2.34
N TYR A 73 10.59 4.89 1.34
CA TYR A 73 11.00 4.39 0.03
C TYR A 73 12.13 3.37 0.13
N THR A 74 13.20 3.69 0.86
CA THR A 74 14.36 2.79 1.01
C THR A 74 13.97 1.47 1.68
N ARG A 75 13.13 1.52 2.71
CA ARG A 75 12.66 0.32 3.43
C ARG A 75 11.81 -0.58 2.55
N ASP A 76 10.84 0.00 1.86
CA ASP A 76 9.96 -0.75 0.99
C ASP A 76 10.74 -1.38 -0.17
N TRP A 77 11.77 -0.70 -0.68
CA TRP A 77 12.69 -1.26 -1.68
C TRP A 77 13.48 -2.48 -1.19
N ASN A 78 13.84 -2.53 0.09
CA ASN A 78 14.49 -3.71 0.68
C ASN A 78 13.56 -4.93 0.68
N VAL A 79 12.26 -4.72 0.82
CA VAL A 79 11.25 -5.79 0.69
C VAL A 79 11.05 -6.12 -0.79
N ALA A 80 10.76 -5.12 -1.62
CA ALA A 80 10.44 -5.26 -3.04
C ALA A 80 11.45 -6.10 -3.83
N ARG A 81 12.76 -5.83 -3.68
CA ARG A 81 13.82 -6.51 -4.44
C ARG A 81 13.79 -8.02 -4.28
N ARG A 82 13.54 -8.51 -3.06
CA ARG A 82 13.43 -9.94 -2.77
C ARG A 82 12.27 -10.58 -3.53
N TYR A 83 11.14 -9.89 -3.56
CA TYR A 83 9.94 -10.38 -4.22
C TYR A 83 10.02 -10.29 -5.74
N MET A 84 10.63 -9.25 -6.31
CA MET A 84 10.89 -9.22 -7.76
C MET A 84 11.83 -10.34 -8.19
N ALA A 85 12.93 -10.56 -7.46
CA ALA A 85 13.84 -11.67 -7.75
C ALA A 85 13.13 -13.03 -7.70
N ARG A 86 12.22 -13.23 -6.72
CA ARG A 86 11.40 -14.43 -6.60
C ARG A 86 10.42 -14.57 -7.77
N THR A 87 9.69 -13.51 -8.11
CA THR A 87 8.72 -13.49 -9.22
C THR A 87 9.40 -13.78 -10.55
N CYS A 88 10.58 -13.21 -10.79
CA CYS A 88 11.38 -13.46 -11.99
C CYS A 88 12.17 -14.78 -11.93
N ARG A 89 11.99 -15.62 -10.90
CA ARG A 89 12.66 -16.92 -10.75
C ARG A 89 14.19 -16.83 -10.89
N GLY A 90 14.79 -15.76 -10.37
CA GLY A 90 16.23 -15.51 -10.45
C GLY A 90 16.72 -14.92 -11.78
N GLN A 91 15.85 -14.71 -12.78
CA GLN A 91 16.21 -13.94 -13.98
C GLN A 91 16.44 -12.47 -13.63
N ALA A 92 17.23 -11.78 -14.45
CA ALA A 92 17.38 -10.33 -14.37
C ALA A 92 16.02 -9.65 -14.52
N TYR A 93 15.85 -8.51 -13.87
CA TYR A 93 14.64 -7.70 -13.97
C TYR A 93 14.98 -6.23 -14.15
N LYS A 94 14.09 -5.53 -14.84
CA LYS A 94 14.17 -4.08 -15.04
C LYS A 94 12.95 -3.42 -14.42
N VAL A 95 13.21 -2.46 -13.54
CA VAL A 95 12.17 -1.56 -13.02
C VAL A 95 11.80 -0.59 -14.14
N LEU A 96 10.52 -0.55 -14.47
CA LEU A 96 9.97 0.32 -15.52
C LEU A 96 9.39 1.59 -14.92
N GLU A 97 8.83 1.48 -13.72
CA GLU A 97 8.19 2.57 -12.99
C GLU A 97 8.24 2.27 -11.50
N ASP A 98 8.41 3.31 -10.70
CA ASP A 98 8.22 3.23 -9.27
C ASP A 98 7.82 4.58 -8.68
N ARG A 99 7.03 4.53 -7.61
CA ARG A 99 6.56 5.71 -6.88
C ARG A 99 6.10 5.34 -5.49
N LEU A 100 6.10 6.32 -4.59
CA LEU A 100 5.40 6.20 -3.32
C LEU A 100 3.93 6.60 -3.48
N GLU A 101 3.03 5.70 -3.11
CA GLU A 101 1.63 5.97 -2.86
C GLU A 101 1.44 6.41 -1.39
N ASP A 102 0.71 7.50 -1.20
CA ASP A 102 0.44 8.09 0.12
C ASP A 102 1.69 8.36 0.98
N LYS A 103 2.84 8.61 0.32
CA LYS A 103 4.16 8.87 0.94
C LYS A 103 4.76 7.70 1.72
N VAL A 104 4.12 6.53 1.73
CA VAL A 104 4.52 5.40 2.59
C VAL A 104 4.61 4.08 1.84
N ASN A 105 3.74 3.82 0.87
CA ASN A 105 3.64 2.52 0.20
C ASN A 105 4.35 2.56 -1.15
N LEU A 106 5.24 1.62 -1.44
CA LEU A 106 5.91 1.55 -2.73
C LEU A 106 5.05 0.83 -3.78
N TYR A 107 4.67 1.54 -4.83
CA TYR A 107 4.24 0.94 -6.09
C TYR A 107 5.44 0.77 -7.02
N THR A 108 5.55 -0.37 -7.69
CA THR A 108 6.51 -0.56 -8.78
C THR A 108 5.95 -1.44 -9.89
N ARG A 109 6.38 -1.17 -11.13
CA ARG A 109 6.15 -1.99 -12.31
C ARG A 109 7.49 -2.45 -12.85
N PHE A 110 7.63 -3.74 -13.13
CA PHE A 110 8.90 -4.34 -13.52
C PHE A 110 8.70 -5.46 -14.54
N HIS A 111 9.72 -5.68 -15.37
CA HIS A 111 9.75 -6.72 -16.39
C HIS A 111 10.86 -7.74 -16.08
N CYS A 112 10.55 -9.03 -16.20
CA CYS A 112 11.49 -10.13 -16.01
C CYS A 112 12.19 -10.51 -17.32
N GLY A 113 13.46 -10.92 -17.27
CA GLY A 113 14.26 -11.30 -18.45
C GLY A 113 14.80 -10.10 -19.24
N ALA A 114 15.00 -8.96 -18.58
CA ALA A 114 15.54 -7.73 -19.17
C ALA A 114 17.07 -7.64 -19.10
#